data_AF-A0A3M6TH09-F1
#
_entry.id   AF-A0A3M6TH09-F1
#
_cell.length_a   1.000
_cell.length_b   1.000
_cell.length_c   1.000
_cell.angle_alpha   90.00
_cell.angle_beta   90.00
_cell.angle_gamma   90.00
#
_symmetry.space_group_name_H-M   'P 1'
#
loop_
_entity.id
_entity.type
_entity.pdbx_description
1 polymer ?
#
loop_
_entity_poly.entity_id
_entity_poly.type
_entity_poly.pdbx_seq_one_letter_code
_entity_poly.pdbx_strand_id
1 'polypeptide(L)'
;MKDSRIHRKRRFLGDLNDPRTSVVTELLLSDISDDVGTCWRELGPKLDIPAAKIQNLDNDYRCSRDKANALLLMWKQKEGSSAVAGRLADALESIGKKCIAEKLLGVDDAKMLRCGSIPKGHVISLTVIHNLGEGLDK
;
A
#
# COMPACT_ATOMS: atom_id res chain seq x y z
N MET A 1 29.26 38.93 10.64
CA MET A 1 29.96 37.83 9.95
C MET A 1 29.78 36.57 10.79
N LYS A 2 29.14 35.55 10.21
CA LYS A 2 28.91 34.15 10.64
C LYS A 2 28.18 33.85 11.96
N ASP A 3 26.90 33.56 11.75
CA ASP A 3 25.88 32.93 12.60
C ASP A 3 26.30 31.51 13.02
N SER A 4 26.40 31.28 14.33
CA SER A 4 26.77 30.00 14.94
C SER A 4 25.59 29.03 14.89
N ARG A 5 25.49 28.34 13.76
CA ARG A 5 24.47 27.32 13.48
C ARG A 5 24.59 26.18 14.51
N ILE A 6 23.60 26.11 15.41
CA ILE A 6 23.39 24.99 16.32
C ILE A 6 23.38 23.69 15.52
N HIS A 7 24.42 22.88 15.71
CA HIS A 7 24.42 21.49 15.30
C HIS A 7 23.33 20.78 16.09
N ARG A 8 22.13 20.64 15.50
CA ARG A 8 21.12 19.67 15.93
C ARG A 8 21.69 18.28 15.69
N LYS A 9 22.57 17.84 16.59
CA LYS A 9 23.00 16.45 16.76
C LYS A 9 21.74 15.67 17.18
N ARG A 10 20.96 15.22 16.21
CA ARG A 10 19.89 14.25 16.46
C ARG A 10 20.59 12.97 16.90
N ARG A 11 20.45 12.68 18.19
CA ARG A 11 20.82 11.45 18.84
C ARG A 11 20.11 10.30 18.14
N PHE A 12 20.85 9.51 17.38
CA PHE A 12 20.49 8.12 17.09
C PHE A 12 20.89 7.32 18.33
N LEU A 13 19.92 6.99 19.18
CA LEU A 13 20.11 6.07 20.31
C LEU A 13 18.81 5.32 20.58
N GLY A 14 18.88 3.98 20.49
CA GLY A 14 17.81 2.99 20.72
C GLY A 14 17.05 2.66 19.43
N ASP A 15 17.10 1.47 18.83
CA ASP A 15 17.37 0.13 19.33
C ASP A 15 17.83 -0.76 18.13
N LEU A 16 18.63 -1.80 18.37
CA LEU A 16 19.11 -2.74 17.33
C LEU A 16 18.02 -3.73 16.90
N ASN A 17 16.77 -3.28 16.80
CA ASN A 17 15.67 -4.10 16.31
C ASN A 17 15.41 -3.71 14.86
N ASP A 18 15.96 -4.49 13.93
CA ASP A 18 15.64 -4.35 12.51
C ASP A 18 14.11 -4.42 12.36
N PRO A 19 13.44 -3.39 11.82
CA PRO A 19 12.00 -3.44 11.58
C PRO A 19 11.58 -4.69 10.81
N ARG A 20 12.48 -5.23 9.97
CA ARG A 20 12.27 -6.45 9.18
C ARG A 20 12.17 -7.72 10.03
N THR A 21 12.76 -7.76 11.21
CA THR A 21 12.66 -8.93 12.12
C THR A 21 11.44 -8.88 13.02
N SER A 22 10.71 -7.77 13.04
CA SER A 22 9.53 -7.60 13.88
C SER A 22 8.34 -8.38 13.34
N VAL A 23 7.65 -9.12 14.21
CA VAL A 23 6.38 -9.78 13.86
C VAL A 23 5.35 -8.71 13.53
N VAL A 24 4.70 -8.83 12.36
CA VAL A 24 3.69 -7.86 11.95
C VAL A 24 2.53 -7.88 12.93
N THR A 25 2.01 -6.71 13.28
CA THR A 25 0.80 -6.59 14.10
C THR A 25 -0.44 -6.49 13.21
N GLU A 26 -1.61 -6.87 13.72
CA GLU A 26 -2.86 -6.72 12.97
C GLU A 26 -3.17 -5.24 12.65
N LEU A 27 -2.78 -4.34 13.56
CA LEU A 27 -2.86 -2.90 13.35
C LEU A 27 -2.03 -2.47 12.13
N LEU A 28 -0.77 -2.89 12.06
CA LEU A 28 0.10 -2.60 10.92
C LEU A 28 -0.47 -3.14 9.61
N LEU A 29 -1.01 -4.37 9.62
CA LEU A 29 -1.65 -4.97 8.44
C LEU A 29 -2.89 -4.17 7.99
N SER A 30 -3.70 -3.71 8.93
CA SER A 30 -4.84 -2.84 8.66
C SER A 30 -4.40 -1.51 8.05
N ASP A 31 -3.31 -0.90 8.54
CA ASP A 31 -2.82 0.40 8.08
C ASP A 31 -2.27 0.36 6.64
N ILE A 32 -1.65 -0.75 6.23
CA ILE A 32 -1.15 -0.93 4.86
C ILE A 32 -2.18 -1.53 3.89
N SER A 33 -3.34 -1.98 4.39
CA SER A 33 -4.35 -2.70 3.60
C SER A 33 -4.89 -1.88 2.42
N ASP A 34 -4.97 -0.56 2.55
CA ASP A 34 -5.40 0.33 1.48
C ASP A 34 -4.43 0.29 0.28
N ASP A 35 -3.13 0.33 0.54
CA ASP A 35 -2.10 0.29 -0.51
C ASP A 35 -2.00 -1.11 -1.12
N VAL A 36 -2.00 -2.15 -0.27
CA VAL A 36 -1.97 -3.56 -0.69
C VAL A 36 -3.22 -3.94 -1.48
N GLY A 37 -4.36 -3.26 -1.27
CA GLY A 37 -5.58 -3.42 -2.05
C GLY A 37 -5.39 -3.26 -3.56
N THR A 38 -4.33 -2.59 -4.00
CA THR A 38 -4.00 -2.46 -5.43
C THR A 38 -3.32 -3.70 -6.03
N CYS A 39 -2.79 -4.61 -5.20
CA CYS A 39 -1.94 -5.72 -5.64
C CYS A 39 -2.14 -7.04 -4.86
N TRP A 40 -3.17 -7.14 -4.03
CA TRP A 40 -3.41 -8.30 -3.16
C TRP A 40 -3.47 -9.65 -3.92
N ARG A 41 -3.97 -9.66 -5.16
CA ARG A 41 -4.02 -10.88 -6.00
C ARG A 41 -2.64 -11.37 -6.44
N GLU A 42 -1.73 -10.44 -6.72
CA GLU A 42 -0.34 -10.74 -7.09
C GLU A 42 0.48 -11.10 -5.84
N LEU A 43 0.15 -10.49 -4.70
CA LEU A 43 0.81 -10.74 -3.42
C LEU A 43 0.46 -12.12 -2.85
N GLY A 44 -0.80 -12.56 -2.97
CA GLY A 44 -1.28 -13.81 -2.37
C GLY A 44 -0.41 -15.04 -2.67
N PRO A 45 -0.08 -15.33 -3.95
CA PRO A 45 0.80 -16.44 -4.29
C PRO A 45 2.22 -16.30 -3.73
N LYS A 46 2.75 -15.08 -3.59
CA LYS A 46 4.07 -14.82 -2.98
C LYS A 46 4.09 -15.08 -1.47
N LEU A 47 2.92 -15.05 -0.84
CA LEU A 47 2.71 -15.41 0.56
C LEU A 47 2.31 -16.89 0.72
N ASP A 48 2.43 -17.69 -0.35
CA ASP A 48 2.05 -19.10 -0.39
C ASP A 48 0.58 -19.33 0.04
N ILE A 49 -0.31 -18.39 -0.32
CA ILE A 49 -1.74 -18.53 -0.12
C ILE A 49 -2.34 -19.26 -1.33
N PRO A 50 -3.10 -20.36 -1.14
CA PRO A 50 -3.69 -21.11 -2.24
C PRO A 50 -4.63 -20.26 -3.09
N ALA A 51 -4.60 -20.46 -4.41
CA ALA A 51 -5.43 -19.73 -5.37
C ALA A 51 -6.94 -19.79 -5.03
N ALA A 52 -7.43 -20.93 -4.54
CA ALA A 52 -8.82 -21.08 -4.10
C ALA A 52 -9.18 -20.11 -2.96
N LYS A 53 -8.26 -19.89 -2.00
CA LYS A 53 -8.49 -18.92 -0.91
C LYS A 53 -8.50 -17.49 -1.45
N ILE A 54 -7.60 -17.16 -2.38
CA ILE A 54 -7.57 -15.85 -3.03
C ILE A 54 -8.87 -15.59 -3.80
N GLN A 55 -9.40 -16.60 -4.50
CA GLN A 55 -10.66 -16.50 -5.21
C GLN A 55 -11.85 -16.30 -4.24
N ASN A 56 -11.87 -17.01 -3.11
CA ASN A 56 -12.89 -16.81 -2.09
C ASN A 56 -12.90 -15.38 -1.55
N LEU A 57 -11.72 -14.80 -1.26
CA LEU A 57 -11.62 -13.40 -0.83
C LEU A 57 -12.22 -12.43 -1.85
N ASP A 58 -12.11 -12.73 -3.15
CA ASP A 58 -12.70 -11.91 -4.18
C ASP A 58 -14.23 -11.89 -4.14
N ASN A 59 -14.82 -13.03 -3.80
CA ASN A 59 -16.26 -13.23 -3.70
C ASN A 59 -16.83 -12.73 -2.36
N ASP A 60 -16.09 -12.94 -1.27
CA ASP A 60 -16.54 -12.70 0.10
C ASP A 60 -16.54 -11.21 0.46
N TYR A 61 -15.65 -10.42 -0.16
CA TYR A 61 -15.50 -9.00 0.14
C TYR A 61 -15.80 -8.13 -1.09
N ARG A 62 -16.35 -6.93 -0.85
CA ARG A 62 -16.64 -5.99 -1.95
C ARG A 62 -15.48 -5.08 -2.25
N CYS A 63 -14.83 -4.52 -1.23
CA CYS A 63 -13.78 -3.53 -1.42
C CYS A 63 -12.38 -4.18 -1.38
N SER A 64 -11.46 -3.63 -2.18
CA SER A 64 -10.10 -4.18 -2.30
C SER A 64 -9.28 -4.07 -1.02
N ARG A 65 -9.56 -3.06 -0.18
CA ARG A 65 -8.94 -2.90 1.15
C ARG A 65 -9.26 -4.10 2.04
N ASP A 66 -10.54 -4.47 2.13
CA ASP A 66 -10.97 -5.60 2.98
C ASP A 66 -10.39 -6.93 2.46
N LYS A 67 -10.34 -7.11 1.13
CA LYS A 67 -9.68 -8.27 0.49
C LYS A 67 -8.21 -8.38 0.88
N ALA A 68 -7.49 -7.26 0.80
CA ALA A 68 -6.09 -7.17 1.20
C ALA A 68 -5.91 -7.46 2.69
N ASN A 69 -6.71 -6.85 3.55
CA ASN A 69 -6.63 -7.06 4.99
C ASN A 69 -6.88 -8.53 5.36
N ALA A 70 -7.92 -9.15 4.78
CA ALA A 70 -8.23 -10.56 5.00
C ALA A 70 -7.11 -11.49 4.50
N LEU A 71 -6.50 -11.21 3.34
CA LEU A 71 -5.34 -11.93 2.84
C LEU A 71 -4.14 -11.84 3.79
N LEU A 72 -3.84 -10.63 4.29
CA LEU A 72 -2.73 -10.37 5.19
C LEU A 72 -2.93 -11.06 6.55
N LEU A 73 -4.15 -11.02 7.10
CA LEU A 73 -4.49 -11.73 8.34
C LEU A 73 -4.39 -13.25 8.16
N MET A 74 -4.85 -13.77 7.02
CA MET A 74 -4.72 -15.20 6.69
C MET A 74 -3.26 -15.64 6.61
N TRP A 75 -2.41 -14.84 5.99
CA TRP A 75 -0.96 -15.09 5.97
C TRP A 75 -0.36 -15.04 7.38
N LYS A 76 -0.67 -14.01 8.18
CA LYS A 76 -0.20 -13.90 9.57
C LYS A 76 -0.61 -15.11 10.41
N GLN A 77 -1.86 -15.57 10.29
CA GLN A 77 -2.36 -16.75 11.00
C GLN A 77 -1.63 -18.03 10.57
N LYS A 78 -1.31 -18.16 9.28
CA LYS A 78 -0.56 -19.31 8.75
C LYS A 78 0.87 -19.35 9.28
N GLU A 79 1.57 -18.21 9.32
CA GLU A 79 2.99 -18.14 9.70
C GLU A 79 3.21 -17.98 11.21
N GLY A 80 2.21 -17.49 11.96
CA GLY A 80 2.30 -17.23 13.38
C GLY A 80 3.42 -16.24 13.73
N SER A 81 4.33 -16.64 14.61
CA SER A 81 5.50 -15.83 15.00
C SER A 81 6.53 -15.66 13.89
N SER A 82 6.42 -16.41 12.79
CA SER A 82 7.29 -16.25 11.61
C SER A 82 6.76 -15.21 10.62
N ALA A 83 5.60 -14.61 10.90
CA ALA A 83 5.01 -13.52 10.14
C ALA A 83 5.77 -12.20 10.38
N VAL A 84 7.04 -12.15 9.99
CA VAL A 84 7.90 -10.97 10.19
C VAL A 84 7.80 -9.99 9.03
N ALA A 85 7.95 -8.69 9.32
CA ALA A 85 7.77 -7.62 8.34
C ALA A 85 8.70 -7.74 7.13
N GLY A 86 9.91 -8.28 7.32
CA GLY A 86 10.88 -8.50 6.25
C GLY A 86 10.36 -9.44 5.17
N ARG A 87 9.69 -10.54 5.55
CA ARG A 87 9.12 -11.50 4.58
C ARG A 87 7.99 -10.89 3.76
N LEU A 88 7.15 -10.08 4.41
CA LEU A 88 6.08 -9.36 3.72
C LEU A 88 6.66 -8.27 2.79
N ALA A 89 7.70 -7.56 3.24
CA ALA A 89 8.43 -6.59 2.43
C ALA A 89 9.05 -7.24 1.19
N ASP A 90 9.73 -8.38 1.35
CA ASP A 90 10.35 -9.11 0.23
C ASP A 90 9.30 -9.59 -0.78
N ALA A 91 8.16 -10.09 -0.31
CA ALA A 91 7.05 -10.47 -1.17
C ALA A 91 6.52 -9.27 -1.97
N LEU A 92 6.33 -8.12 -1.33
CA LEU A 92 5.91 -6.86 -1.97
C LEU A 92 6.95 -6.36 -2.99
N GLU A 93 8.24 -6.40 -2.65
CA GLU A 93 9.32 -6.03 -3.57
C GLU A 93 9.38 -6.96 -4.78
N SER A 94 9.15 -8.26 -4.59
CA SER A 94 9.15 -9.25 -5.68
C SER A 94 8.05 -9.02 -6.74
N ILE A 95 7.01 -8.26 -6.39
CA ILE A 95 5.93 -7.83 -7.31
C ILE A 95 6.05 -6.34 -7.67
N GLY A 96 7.20 -5.72 -7.41
CA GLY A 96 7.49 -4.33 -7.78
C GLY A 96 6.84 -3.28 -6.88
N LYS A 97 6.30 -3.66 -5.71
CA LYS A 97 5.59 -2.77 -4.78
C LYS A 97 6.51 -2.25 -3.67
N LYS A 98 7.70 -1.79 -4.05
CA LYS A 98 8.74 -1.31 -3.13
C LYS A 98 8.26 -0.18 -2.20
N CYS A 99 7.46 0.76 -2.70
CA CYS A 99 6.92 1.86 -1.89
C CYS A 99 6.07 1.34 -0.71
N ILE A 100 5.28 0.28 -0.94
CA ILE A 100 4.47 -0.34 0.13
C ILE A 100 5.38 -1.06 1.13
N ALA A 101 6.43 -1.72 0.65
CA ALA A 101 7.42 -2.38 1.51
C ALA A 101 8.17 -1.37 2.40
N GLU A 102 8.57 -0.21 1.85
CA GLU A 102 9.23 0.86 2.61
C GLU A 102 8.29 1.46 3.67
N LYS A 103 7.00 1.66 3.33
CA LYS A 103 5.97 2.11 4.27
C LYS A 103 5.75 1.10 5.40
N LEU A 104 5.69 -0.19 5.07
CA LEU A 104 5.58 -1.28 6.06
C LEU A 104 6.73 -1.25 7.07
N LEU A 105 7.94 -0.93 6.62
CA LEU A 105 9.15 -0.91 7.45
C LEU A 105 9.38 0.44 8.17
N GLY A 106 8.49 1.41 8.00
CA GLY A 106 8.60 2.71 8.66
C GLY A 106 9.79 3.55 8.16
N VAL A 107 10.23 3.36 6.91
CA VAL A 107 11.33 4.13 6.32
C VAL A 107 10.81 5.48 5.80
N ASP A 108 10.34 6.30 6.75
CA ASP A 108 9.93 7.72 6.72
C ASP A 108 9.37 8.37 5.42
N ASP A 109 8.17 8.93 5.58
CA ASP A 109 7.43 9.91 4.74
C ASP A 109 8.20 11.14 4.21
N ALA A 110 9.49 11.31 4.52
CA ALA A 110 10.24 12.51 4.18
C ALA A 110 10.92 12.49 2.80
N LYS A 111 10.89 11.38 2.04
CA LYS A 111 11.64 11.28 0.77
C LYS A 111 10.97 10.66 -0.46
N MET A 112 9.76 10.11 -0.42
CA MET A 112 9.22 9.40 -1.60
C MET A 112 8.15 10.18 -2.36
N LEU A 113 8.61 11.19 -3.11
CA LEU A 113 8.01 11.50 -4.42
C LEU A 113 8.54 10.46 -5.43
N ARG A 114 7.70 9.46 -5.71
CA ARG A 114 7.56 8.69 -6.97
C ARG A 114 7.34 7.19 -6.72
N CYS A 115 6.14 6.84 -6.31
CA CYS A 115 5.40 5.78 -7.00
C CYS A 115 4.08 6.43 -7.45
N GLY A 116 3.81 6.45 -8.76
CA GLY A 116 2.85 7.34 -9.40
C GLY A 116 1.48 7.37 -8.72
N SER A 117 1.24 8.41 -7.93
CA SER A 117 -0.10 8.81 -7.54
C SER A 117 -0.77 9.32 -8.82
N ILE A 118 -1.70 8.55 -9.40
CA ILE A 118 -2.79 9.21 -10.12
C ILE A 118 -3.56 9.94 -9.02
N PRO A 119 -3.59 11.29 -8.99
CA PRO A 119 -4.36 12.01 -7.99
C PRO A 119 -5.82 11.54 -8.11
N LYS A 120 -6.38 11.02 -7.00
CA LYS A 120 -7.81 10.75 -6.87
C LYS A 120 -8.52 12.10 -6.98
N GLY A 121 -8.95 12.45 -8.19
CA GLY A 121 -9.54 13.77 -8.44
C GLY A 121 -9.92 14.12 -9.88
N HIS A 122 -9.97 13.18 -10.83
CA HIS A 122 -10.57 13.49 -12.13
C HIS A 122 -12.07 13.22 -12.09
N VAL A 123 -12.85 14.23 -11.72
CA VAL A 123 -14.27 14.30 -12.09
C VAL A 123 -14.30 14.60 -13.58
N ILE A 124 -14.58 13.58 -14.40
CA ILE A 124 -14.83 13.80 -15.83
C ILE A 124 -16.17 14.52 -15.92
N SER A 125 -16.15 15.83 -16.13
CA SER A 125 -17.34 16.61 -16.45
C SER A 125 -17.68 16.37 -17.92
N LEU A 126 -18.72 15.57 -18.18
CA LEU A 126 -19.30 15.44 -19.51
C LEU A 126 -20.24 16.63 -19.74
N THR A 127 -19.80 17.64 -20.48
CA THR A 127 -20.70 18.67 -20.98
C THR A 127 -21.42 18.12 -22.21
N VAL A 128 -22.73 17.88 -22.09
CA VAL A 128 -23.57 17.55 -23.24
C VAL A 128 -23.68 18.79 -24.11
N ILE A 129 -23.06 18.78 -25.29
CA ILE A 129 -23.25 19.85 -26.30
C ILE A 129 -24.56 19.56 -27.02
N HIS A 130 -25.65 20.20 -26.61
CA HIS A 130 -26.85 20.28 -27.45
C HIS A 130 -26.56 21.27 -28.59
N ASN A 131 -26.12 20.76 -29.74
CA ASN A 131 -26.14 21.52 -30.98
C ASN A 131 -27.59 21.61 -31.46
N LEU A 132 -28.36 22.56 -30.92
CA LEU A 132 -29.60 22.99 -31.56
C LEU A 132 -29.20 23.96 -32.66
N GLY A 133 -28.93 23.40 -33.84
CA GLY A 133 -28.72 24.17 -35.06
C GLY A 133 -29.96 25.00 -35.35
N GLU A 134 -29.83 26.31 -35.24
CA GLU A 134 -30.72 27.24 -35.90
C GLU A 134 -30.56 27.11 -37.42
N GLY A 135 -31.70 27.15 -38.11
CA GLY A 135 -31.78 27.51 -39.51
C GLY A 135 -32.27 26.39 -40.42
N LEU A 136 -33.52 26.47 -40.85
CA LEU A 136 -33.74 26.94 -42.22
C LEU A 136 -35.18 27.41 -42.44
N ASP A 137 -35.25 28.64 -42.91
CA ASP A 137 -36.28 29.34 -43.67
C ASP A 137 -37.11 28.44 -44.62
N LYS A 138 -38.43 28.63 -44.61
CA LYS A 138 -39.30 28.69 -45.81
C LYS A 138 -40.72 29.15 -45.45
#